data_AF-A0A7V0LTD9-F1
#
_entry.id   AF-A0A7V0LTD9-F1
#
_cell.length_a   1.000
_cell.length_b   1.000
_cell.length_c   1.000
_cell.angle_alpha   90.00
_cell.angle_beta   90.00
_cell.angle_gamma   90.00
#
_symmetry.space_group_name_H-M   'P 1'
#
loop_
_entity.id
_entity.type
_entity.pdbx_description
1 polymer ?
#
loop_
_entity_poly.entity_id
_entity_poly.type
_entity_poly.pdbx_seq_one_letter_code
_entity_poly.pdbx_strand_id
1 'polypeptide(L)' 'MKAPDDLAGWMEEAGMVDVEVLDLTDLMRPVWERRLATRPAATALLLGSGPWSLGRGIRYIRVRGTKPT' A
#
# COMPACT_ATOMS: atom_id res chain seq x y z
N MET A 1 11.74 -4.95 -5.41
CA MET A 1 10.78 -4.36 -4.45
C MET A 1 10.45 -5.45 -3.45
N LYS A 2 10.71 -5.19 -2.17
CA LYS A 2 10.51 -6.12 -1.07
C LYS A 2 9.00 -6.32 -0.84
N ALA A 3 8.57 -7.54 -0.56
CA ALA A 3 7.16 -7.95 -0.54
C ALA A 3 6.47 -7.40 0.74
N PRO A 4 5.13 -7.33 0.79
CA PRO A 4 4.40 -6.94 2.00
C PRO A 4 4.81 -7.73 3.26
N ASP A 5 5.28 -8.97 3.09
CA ASP A 5 5.76 -9.83 4.17
C ASP A 5 7.03 -9.30 4.85
N ASP A 6 7.85 -8.52 4.14
CA ASP A 6 9.03 -7.86 4.72
C ASP A 6 8.60 -6.81 5.78
N LEU A 7 7.38 -6.26 5.68
CA LEU A 7 6.88 -5.28 6.66
C LEU A 7 6.49 -5.94 7.98
N ALA A 8 5.98 -7.18 7.95
CA ALA A 8 5.67 -7.92 9.17
C ALA A 8 6.95 -8.24 9.94
N GLY A 9 7.97 -8.74 9.25
CA GLY A 9 9.28 -9.02 9.83
C GLY A 9 9.92 -7.79 10.49
N TRP A 10 9.85 -6.62 9.84
CA TRP A 10 10.36 -5.38 10.44
C TRP A 10 9.64 -4.97 11.73
N MET A 11 8.33 -5.22 11.81
CA MET A 11 7.55 -4.93 13.02
C MET A 11 7.92 -5.90 14.15
N GLU A 12 8.08 -7.17 13.84
CA GLU A 12 8.54 -8.19 14.80
C GLU A 12 9.96 -7.88 15.31
N GLU A 13 10.89 -7.51 14.42
CA GLU A 13 12.25 -7.05 14.77
C GLU A 13 12.23 -5.80 15.67
N ALA A 14 11.24 -4.94 15.51
CA ALA A 14 11.02 -3.77 16.36
C ALA A 14 10.37 -4.13 17.72
N GLY A 15 10.15 -5.42 18.00
CA GLY A 15 9.54 -5.91 19.24
C GLY A 15 8.03 -5.72 19.29
N MET A 16 7.36 -5.56 18.14
CA MET A 16 5.91 -5.52 18.06
C MET A 16 5.34 -6.94 18.02
N VAL A 17 4.17 -7.12 18.61
CA VAL A 17 3.36 -8.35 18.56
C VAL A 17 2.02 -8.07 17.87
N ASP A 18 1.24 -9.13 17.59
CA ASP A 18 -0.07 -9.03 16.94
C ASP A 18 -0.04 -8.20 15.64
N VAL A 19 0.98 -8.46 14.82
CA VAL A 19 1.23 -7.69 13.60
C VAL A 19 0.20 -8.04 12.53
N GLU A 20 -0.49 -7.02 12.02
CA GLU A 20 -1.46 -7.12 10.94
C GLU A 20 -0.98 -6.29 9.75
N VAL A 21 -0.90 -6.92 8.58
CA VAL A 21 -0.59 -6.27 7.30
C VAL A 21 -1.81 -6.40 6.38
N LEU A 22 -2.37 -5.26 5.98
CA LEU A 22 -3.51 -5.19 5.05
C LEU A 22 -3.11 -4.48 3.76
N ASP A 23 -3.38 -5.11 2.63
CA ASP A 23 -3.33 -4.45 1.32
C ASP A 23 -4.67 -3.76 1.05
N LEU A 24 -4.64 -2.42 1.04
CA LEU A 24 -5.78 -1.55 0.78
C LEU A 24 -5.79 -1.02 -0.66
N THR A 25 -4.96 -1.58 -1.55
CA THR A 25 -4.80 -1.04 -2.91
C THR A 25 -6.11 -1.04 -3.69
N ASP A 26 -6.88 -2.12 -3.63
CA ASP A 26 -8.17 -2.21 -4.31
C ASP A 26 -9.22 -1.29 -3.68
N LEU A 27 -9.17 -1.12 -2.36
CA LEU A 27 -10.02 -0.14 -1.65
C LEU A 27 -9.72 1.30 -2.11
N MET A 28 -8.46 1.61 -2.41
CA MET A 28 -8.02 2.94 -2.82
C MET A 28 -8.19 3.22 -4.32
N ARG A 29 -8.36 2.19 -5.16
CA ARG A 29 -8.51 2.35 -6.61
C ARG A 29 -9.65 3.29 -7.01
N PRO A 30 -10.89 3.18 -6.47
CA PRO A 30 -11.98 4.09 -6.81
C PRO A 30 -11.70 5.57 -6.43
N VAL A 31 -10.93 5.78 -5.35
CA VAL A 31 -10.54 7.14 -4.91
C VAL A 31 -9.63 7.78 -5.96
N TRP A 32 -8.71 7.00 -6.53
CA TRP A 32 -7.85 7.46 -7.61
C TRP A 32 -8.61 7.65 -8.92
N GLU A 33 -9.51 6.76 -9.28
CA GLU A 33 -10.38 6.93 -10.46
C GLU A 33 -11.16 8.25 -10.37
N ARG A 34 -11.70 8.61 -9.20
CA ARG A 34 -12.35 9.91 -9.00
C ARG A 34 -11.39 11.09 -9.12
N ARG A 35 -10.12 10.94 -8.71
CA ARG A 35 -9.09 11.99 -8.84
C ARG A 35 -8.62 12.19 -10.27
N LEU A 36 -8.82 11.23 -11.17
CA LEU A 36 -8.49 11.37 -12.58
C LEU A 36 -9.18 12.61 -13.18
N ALA A 37 -10.41 12.89 -12.78
CA ALA A 37 -11.18 14.05 -13.22
C ALA A 37 -10.58 15.41 -12.80
N THR A 38 -9.78 15.45 -11.73
CA THR A 38 -9.23 16.70 -11.17
C THR A 38 -7.71 16.82 -11.31
N ARG A 39 -7.00 15.69 -11.44
CA ARG A 39 -5.54 15.62 -11.58
C ARG A 39 -5.13 14.53 -12.58
N PRO A 40 -5.36 14.74 -13.89
CA PRO A 40 -5.30 13.68 -14.88
C PRO A 40 -3.89 13.10 -15.09
N ALA A 41 -2.83 13.93 -15.17
CA ALA A 41 -1.49 13.47 -15.53
C ALA A 41 -0.88 12.47 -14.52
N ALA A 42 -0.84 12.83 -13.24
CA ALA A 42 -0.28 11.96 -12.20
C ALA A 42 -1.16 10.73 -11.95
N THR A 43 -2.49 10.90 -12.03
CA THR A 43 -3.44 9.82 -11.75
C THR A 43 -3.49 8.79 -12.87
N ALA A 44 -3.33 9.21 -14.12
CA ALA A 44 -3.25 8.30 -15.27
C ALA A 44 -2.03 7.36 -15.18
N LEU A 45 -0.90 7.84 -14.66
CA LEU A 45 0.29 7.01 -14.44
C LEU A 45 0.03 5.91 -13.39
N LEU A 46 -0.70 6.27 -12.32
CA LEU A 46 -1.08 5.34 -11.24
C LEU A 46 -2.12 4.30 -11.69
N LEU A 47 -3.07 4.69 -12.54
CA LEU A 47 -4.16 3.81 -13.02
C LEU A 47 -3.83 3.04 -14.31
N GLY A 48 -2.76 3.40 -15.02
CA GLY A 48 -2.33 2.73 -16.23
C GLY A 48 -1.69 1.36 -16.00
N SER A 49 -1.03 0.81 -17.02
CA SER A 49 -0.37 -0.51 -16.99
C SER A 49 1.14 -0.47 -16.79
N GLY A 50 1.69 0.71 -16.47
CA GLY A 50 3.12 0.93 -16.28
C GLY A 50 3.70 0.18 -15.07
N PRO A 51 5.04 0.16 -14.91
CA PRO A 51 5.70 -0.48 -13.78
C PRO A 51 5.32 0.16 -12.44
N TRP A 52 4.87 1.42 -12.43
CA TRP A 52 4.45 2.19 -11.26
C TRP A 52 2.93 2.19 -11.01
N SER A 53 2.19 1.34 -11.71
CA SER A 53 0.74 1.23 -11.56
C SER A 53 0.33 0.67 -10.20
N LEU A 54 -0.90 1.00 -9.78
CA LEU A 54 -1.51 0.49 -8.55
C LEU A 54 -1.66 -1.03 -8.58
N GLY A 55 -1.15 -1.68 -7.53
CA GLY A 55 -1.14 -3.14 -7.36
C GLY A 55 0.13 -3.79 -7.89
N ARG A 56 0.87 -3.09 -8.76
CA ARG A 56 2.11 -3.57 -9.36
C ARG A 56 3.33 -2.91 -8.75
N GLY A 57 3.50 -1.61 -8.99
CA GLY A 57 4.64 -0.80 -8.54
C GLY A 57 4.38 -0.04 -7.24
N ILE A 58 3.12 0.34 -7.05
CA ILE A 58 2.67 1.13 -5.91
C ILE A 58 1.53 0.37 -5.26
N ARG A 59 1.59 0.20 -3.95
CA ARG A 59 0.54 -0.42 -3.13
C ARG A 59 0.22 0.44 -1.93
N TYR A 60 -1.03 0.38 -1.48
CA TYR A 60 -1.48 1.00 -0.24
C TYR A 60 -1.48 -0.04 0.86
N ILE A 61 -0.44 -0.06 1.70
CA ILE A 61 -0.36 -1.02 2.79
C ILE A 61 -0.62 -0.32 4.12
N ARG A 62 -1.52 -0.88 4.93
CA ARG A 62 -1.63 -0.56 6.36
C ARG A 62 -0.92 -1.65 7.13
N VAL A 63 -0.01 -1.25 8.00
CA VAL A 63 0.63 -2.15 8.96
C VAL A 63 0.34 -1.64 10.37
N ARG A 64 -0.04 -2.55 11.26
CA ARG A 64 -0.26 -2.28 12.67
C ARG A 64 0.37 -3.38 13.50
N GLY A 65 0.91 -3.03 14.64
CA GLY A 65 1.34 -3.98 15.68
C GLY A 65 1.10 -3.37 17.05
N THR A 66 1.14 -4.21 18.06
CA THR A 66 1.02 -3.83 19.47
C THR A 66 2.39 -3.91 20.12
N LYS A 67 2.78 -2.91 20.90
CA LYS A 67 4.01 -2.99 21.69
C LYS A 67 3.70 -3.66 23.02
N PRO A 68 4.34 -4.79 23.37
CA PRO A 68 4.20 -5.37 24.70
C PRO A 68 4.69 -4.39 25.77
N THR A 69 3.91 -4.23 26.83
CA THR A 69 4.28 -3.44 28.02
C THR A 69 5.19 -4.22 28.94
#